data_AF-A0A0F9I1Q2-F1
#
_entry.id   AF-A0A0F9I1Q2-F1
#
_cell.length_a   1.000
_cell.length_b   1.000
_cell.length_c   1.000
_cell.angle_alpha   90.00
_cell.angle_beta   90.00
_cell.angle_gamma   90.00
#
_symmetry.space_group_name_H-M   'P 1'
#
loop_
_entity.id
_entity.type
_entity.pdbx_description
1 polymer ?
#
loop_
_entity_poly.entity_id
_entity_poly.type
_entity_poly.pdbx_seq_one_letter_code
_entity_poly.pdbx_strand_id
1 'polypeptide(L)'
;MPFSGPSSYLSTIDEFIGHWTDVDAALPPLNPLVLTALYSLGSLQADRDALAIRITELTTAINVVEGHRTGRDLQRPPMKARMRQLGNYVRGLLSASVYTGQIPRLIDDRANSGKWIVAMDDHEHLWTTIEAAPPAGFVPPLLLNGPFAIAAFTADVLALKGVFTSLTQAEQDEDRERDERDELYLRSARGWCSTAAPCRVCSRRTTRS
;
A
#
# COMPACT_ATOMS: atom_id res chain seq x y z
N MET A 1 -20.08 21.93 -17.04
CA MET A 1 -19.35 22.56 -15.91
C MET A 1 -17.84 22.46 -16.12
N PRO A 2 -16.98 23.29 -15.49
CA PRO A 2 -15.53 23.09 -15.55
C PRO A 2 -15.13 21.83 -14.76
N PHE A 3 -14.28 20.99 -15.35
CA PHE A 3 -13.68 19.86 -14.65
C PHE A 3 -12.74 20.37 -13.55
N SER A 4 -13.13 20.21 -12.29
CA SER A 4 -12.39 20.68 -11.10
C SER A 4 -11.56 19.58 -10.43
N GLY A 5 -11.73 18.32 -10.86
CA GLY A 5 -10.96 17.18 -10.38
C GLY A 5 -11.55 15.83 -10.79
N PRO A 6 -10.93 14.71 -10.39
CA PRO A 6 -11.38 13.35 -10.73
C PRO A 6 -12.83 13.06 -10.34
N SER A 7 -13.29 13.63 -9.22
CA SER A 7 -14.67 13.48 -8.71
C SER A 7 -15.72 14.20 -9.56
N SER A 8 -15.35 15.26 -10.28
CA SER A 8 -16.27 15.98 -11.18
C SER A 8 -16.46 15.30 -12.54
N TYR A 9 -15.67 14.27 -12.83
CA TYR A 9 -15.63 13.67 -14.15
C TYR A 9 -16.86 12.81 -14.43
N LEU A 10 -17.27 11.96 -13.48
CA LEU A 10 -18.45 11.13 -13.62
C LEU A 10 -19.73 11.97 -13.77
N SER A 11 -19.91 12.98 -12.92
CA SER A 11 -21.08 13.87 -13.01
C SER A 11 -21.14 14.61 -14.35
N THR A 12 -19.98 15.03 -14.86
CA THR A 12 -19.93 15.72 -16.16
C THR A 12 -20.22 14.75 -17.31
N ILE A 13 -19.74 13.50 -17.27
CA ILE A 13 -20.11 12.50 -18.29
C ILE A 13 -21.61 12.22 -18.23
N ASP A 14 -22.19 12.09 -17.03
CA ASP A 14 -23.63 11.83 -16.87
C ASP A 14 -24.47 12.97 -17.48
N GLU A 15 -24.06 14.23 -17.33
CA GLU A 15 -24.66 15.38 -18.04
C GLU A 15 -24.55 15.23 -19.58
N PHE A 16 -23.37 14.88 -20.09
CA PHE A 16 -23.16 14.68 -21.52
C PHE A 16 -23.99 13.53 -22.10
N ILE A 17 -24.12 12.41 -21.37
CA ILE A 17 -24.96 11.27 -21.74
C ILE A 17 -26.41 11.72 -21.85
N GLY A 18 -26.90 12.54 -20.90
CA GLY A 18 -28.24 13.11 -20.95
C GLY A 18 -28.45 13.95 -22.22
N HIS A 19 -27.56 14.90 -22.49
CA HIS A 19 -27.65 15.74 -23.68
C HIS A 19 -27.51 14.96 -24.99
N TRP A 20 -26.65 13.95 -25.05
CA TRP A 20 -26.52 13.10 -26.23
C TRP A 20 -27.82 12.32 -26.48
N THR A 21 -28.43 11.79 -25.42
CA THR A 21 -29.72 11.09 -25.51
C THR A 21 -30.82 12.00 -26.06
N ASP A 22 -30.88 13.26 -25.60
CA ASP A 22 -31.83 14.25 -26.10
C ASP A 22 -31.60 14.56 -27.60
N VAL A 23 -30.34 14.65 -28.03
CA VAL A 23 -29.98 14.88 -29.43
C VAL A 23 -30.35 13.67 -30.30
N ASP A 24 -30.05 12.46 -29.87
CA ASP A 24 -30.42 11.23 -30.58
C ASP A 24 -31.94 11.09 -30.71
N ALA A 25 -32.70 11.53 -29.70
CA ALA A 25 -34.16 11.57 -29.76
C ALA A 25 -34.71 12.60 -30.75
N ALA A 26 -33.97 13.69 -31.00
CA ALA A 26 -34.34 14.72 -31.97
C ALA A 26 -33.94 14.39 -33.42
N LEU A 27 -33.01 13.44 -33.61
CA LEU A 27 -32.53 13.00 -34.92
C LEU A 27 -33.41 11.87 -35.51
N PRO A 28 -33.42 11.68 -36.84
CA PRO A 28 -34.10 10.54 -37.44
C PRO A 28 -33.56 9.20 -36.91
N PRO A 29 -34.41 8.19 -36.63
CA PRO A 29 -34.01 6.96 -35.93
C PRO A 29 -32.89 6.13 -36.57
N LEU A 30 -32.61 6.37 -37.85
CA LEU A 30 -31.59 5.63 -38.61
C LEU A 30 -30.22 6.35 -38.65
N ASN A 31 -30.14 7.57 -38.11
CA ASN A 31 -28.92 8.38 -38.13
C ASN A 31 -28.62 8.95 -36.72
N PRO A 32 -28.29 8.09 -35.74
CA PRO A 32 -27.88 8.56 -34.42
C PRO A 32 -26.60 9.41 -34.52
N LEU A 33 -26.41 10.31 -33.56
CA LEU A 33 -25.17 11.05 -33.41
C LEU A 33 -24.06 10.05 -33.08
N VAL A 34 -23.06 9.98 -33.95
CA VAL A 34 -21.82 9.24 -33.74
C VAL A 34 -20.66 10.20 -33.86
N LEU A 35 -19.73 10.12 -32.91
CA LEU A 35 -18.47 10.84 -33.01
C LEU A 35 -17.51 10.08 -33.93
N THR A 36 -16.39 10.71 -34.23
CA THR A 36 -15.31 10.11 -35.03
C THR A 36 -14.87 8.76 -34.48
N ALA A 37 -14.38 7.90 -35.38
CA ALA A 37 -14.01 6.51 -35.08
C ALA A 37 -15.18 5.65 -34.56
N LEU A 38 -16.42 5.98 -34.96
CA LEU A 38 -17.64 5.26 -34.57
C LEU A 38 -17.89 5.26 -33.05
N TYR A 39 -17.38 6.28 -32.36
CA TYR A 39 -17.60 6.42 -30.92
C TYR A 39 -19.05 6.84 -30.66
N SER A 40 -19.83 5.92 -30.11
CA SER A 40 -21.27 6.06 -29.90
C SER A 40 -21.59 6.41 -28.44
N LEU A 41 -22.86 6.74 -28.18
CA LEU A 41 -23.38 6.88 -26.81
C LEU A 41 -23.09 5.63 -25.96
N GLY A 42 -23.24 4.43 -26.54
CA GLY A 42 -22.92 3.18 -25.85
C GLY A 42 -21.44 3.05 -25.49
N SER A 43 -20.53 3.55 -26.32
CA SER A 43 -19.10 3.61 -26.01
C SER A 43 -18.82 4.57 -24.85
N LEU A 44 -19.49 5.72 -24.81
CA LEU A 44 -19.38 6.68 -23.70
C LEU A 44 -19.88 6.10 -22.38
N GLN A 45 -21.02 5.41 -22.39
CA GLN A 45 -21.57 4.72 -21.23
C GLN A 45 -20.62 3.65 -20.71
N ALA A 46 -20.04 2.85 -21.60
CA ALA A 46 -19.06 1.83 -21.23
C ALA A 46 -17.79 2.44 -20.59
N ASP A 47 -17.24 3.52 -21.15
CA ASP A 47 -16.07 4.20 -20.59
C ASP A 47 -16.39 4.84 -19.23
N ARG A 48 -17.60 5.40 -19.06
CA ARG A 48 -18.09 5.95 -17.79
C ARG A 48 -18.15 4.87 -16.72
N ASP A 49 -18.74 3.72 -17.02
CA ASP A 49 -18.90 2.63 -16.06
C ASP A 49 -17.54 1.99 -15.71
N ALA A 50 -16.65 1.83 -16.69
CA ALA A 50 -15.28 1.38 -16.46
C ALA A 50 -14.53 2.32 -15.51
N LEU A 51 -14.69 3.64 -15.69
CA LEU A 51 -14.07 4.61 -14.79
C LEU A 51 -14.67 4.57 -13.38
N ALA A 52 -15.99 4.42 -13.26
CA ALA A 52 -16.65 4.32 -11.96
C ALA A 52 -16.12 3.10 -11.17
N ILE A 53 -15.95 1.96 -11.84
CA ILE A 53 -15.35 0.75 -11.25
C ILE A 53 -13.93 1.05 -10.75
N ARG A 54 -13.07 1.67 -11.57
CA ARG A 54 -11.69 1.99 -11.18
C ARG A 54 -11.59 2.95 -9.99
N ILE A 55 -12.51 3.91 -9.88
CA ILE A 55 -12.55 4.81 -8.72
C ILE A 55 -12.86 4.02 -7.43
N THR A 56 -13.79 3.07 -7.50
CA THR A 56 -14.11 2.19 -6.37
C THR A 56 -12.95 1.26 -6.01
N GLU A 57 -12.27 0.67 -7.00
CA GLU A 57 -11.10 -0.18 -6.80
C GLU A 57 -9.94 0.58 -6.16
N LEU A 58 -9.62 1.77 -6.68
CA LEU A 58 -8.60 2.64 -6.08
C LEU A 58 -8.93 3.03 -4.64
N THR A 59 -10.20 3.35 -4.35
CA THR A 59 -10.63 3.68 -2.98
C THR A 59 -10.44 2.48 -2.05
N THR A 60 -10.76 1.28 -2.54
CA THR A 60 -10.52 0.02 -1.81
C THR A 60 -9.03 -0.18 -1.54
N ALA A 61 -8.17 0.00 -2.55
CA ALA A 61 -6.72 -0.14 -2.41
C ALA A 61 -6.14 0.85 -1.37
N ILE A 62 -6.55 2.12 -1.41
CA ILE A 62 -6.15 3.14 -0.41
C ILE A 62 -6.53 2.68 1.01
N ASN A 63 -7.76 2.20 1.21
CA ASN A 63 -8.22 1.73 2.53
C ASN A 63 -7.41 0.51 3.01
N VAL A 64 -7.02 -0.39 2.11
CA VAL A 64 -6.15 -1.54 2.41
C VAL A 64 -4.76 -1.07 2.85
N VAL A 65 -4.16 -0.10 2.15
CA VAL A 65 -2.87 0.50 2.54
C VAL A 65 -2.95 1.12 3.94
N GLU A 66 -3.98 1.91 4.23
CA GLU A 66 -4.16 2.52 5.55
C GLU A 66 -4.39 1.47 6.65
N GLY A 67 -5.09 0.39 6.35
CA GLY A 67 -5.23 -0.76 7.23
C GLY A 67 -3.88 -1.40 7.59
N HIS A 68 -3.02 -1.63 6.59
CA HIS A 68 -1.69 -2.19 6.81
C HIS A 68 -0.74 -1.23 7.54
N ARG A 69 -0.82 0.08 7.27
CA ARG A 69 -0.07 1.11 8.02
C ARG A 69 -0.44 1.09 9.50
N THR A 70 -1.74 1.04 9.79
CA THR A 70 -2.24 0.94 11.17
C THR A 70 -1.77 -0.36 11.83
N GLY A 71 -1.86 -1.49 11.13
CA GLY A 71 -1.38 -2.78 11.63
C GLY A 71 0.11 -2.77 11.99
N ARG A 72 0.95 -2.17 11.13
CA ARG A 72 2.38 -1.98 11.38
C ARG A 72 2.62 -1.16 12.65
N ASP A 73 1.90 -0.06 12.79
CA ASP A 73 2.10 0.88 13.89
C ASP A 73 1.57 0.33 15.22
N LEU A 74 0.58 -0.58 15.20
CA LEU A 74 0.11 -1.32 16.37
C LEU A 74 1.12 -2.39 16.84
N GLN A 75 1.81 -3.06 15.91
CA GLN A 75 2.72 -4.16 16.25
C GLN A 75 4.14 -3.72 16.63
N ARG A 76 4.60 -2.55 16.17
CA ARG A 76 5.94 -2.03 16.50
C ARG A 76 6.18 -1.81 18.01
N PRO A 77 5.29 -1.13 18.77
CA PRO A 77 5.50 -0.89 20.20
C PRO A 77 5.67 -2.15 21.05
N PRO A 78 4.80 -3.18 20.98
CA PRO A 78 4.99 -4.39 21.77
C PRO A 78 6.28 -5.12 21.39
N MET A 79 6.62 -5.20 20.10
CA MET A 79 7.87 -5.82 19.65
C MET A 79 9.11 -5.12 20.23
N LYS A 80 9.14 -3.78 20.20
CA LYS A 80 10.23 -3.00 20.81
C LYS A 80 10.31 -3.19 22.33
N ALA A 81 9.17 -3.30 23.00
CA ALA A 81 9.15 -3.62 24.42
C ALA A 81 9.76 -4.99 24.70
N ARG A 82 9.49 -6.01 23.87
CA ARG A 82 10.10 -7.35 23.99
C ARG A 82 11.61 -7.33 23.73
N MET A 83 12.07 -6.65 22.68
CA MET A 83 13.50 -6.46 22.42
C MET A 83 14.21 -5.79 23.61
N ARG A 84 13.60 -4.75 24.20
CA ARG A 84 14.13 -4.08 25.40
C ARG A 84 14.16 -5.01 26.61
N GLN A 85 13.10 -5.79 26.82
CA GLN A 85 13.05 -6.79 27.89
C GLN A 85 14.19 -7.78 27.75
N LEU A 86 14.36 -8.39 26.57
CA LEU A 86 15.47 -9.32 26.30
C LEU A 86 16.82 -8.71 26.67
N GLY A 87 17.12 -7.51 26.17
CA GLY A 87 18.37 -6.83 26.50
C GLY A 87 18.55 -6.58 28.00
N ASN A 88 17.49 -6.22 28.73
CA ASN A 88 17.56 -6.04 30.18
C ASN A 88 17.77 -7.37 30.93
N TYR A 89 17.14 -8.45 30.48
CA TYR A 89 17.33 -9.79 31.03
C TYR A 89 18.77 -10.28 30.83
N VAL A 90 19.33 -10.10 29.63
CA VAL A 90 20.73 -10.47 29.35
C VAL A 90 21.70 -9.68 30.23
N ARG A 91 21.50 -8.36 30.41
CA ARG A 91 22.34 -7.56 31.32
C ARG A 91 22.19 -7.92 32.79
N GLY A 92 20.98 -8.28 33.22
CA GLY A 92 20.69 -8.57 34.62
C GLY A 92 21.10 -9.99 35.03
N LEU A 93 20.54 -10.99 34.33
CA LEU A 93 20.71 -12.40 34.67
C LEU A 93 22.04 -12.97 34.17
N LEU A 94 22.52 -12.49 33.02
CA LEU A 94 23.72 -13.02 32.35
C LEU A 94 24.88 -12.01 32.37
N SER A 95 24.95 -11.17 33.41
CA SER A 95 25.89 -10.04 33.51
C SER A 95 27.37 -10.41 33.36
N ALA A 96 27.76 -11.62 33.78
CA ALA A 96 29.12 -12.15 33.68
C ALA A 96 29.42 -12.91 32.37
N SER A 97 28.47 -12.96 31.43
CA SER A 97 28.61 -13.71 30.18
C SER A 97 29.04 -12.81 29.00
N VAL A 98 29.56 -13.46 27.95
CA VAL A 98 29.92 -12.81 26.68
C VAL A 98 28.71 -12.18 25.96
N TYR A 99 27.49 -12.63 26.27
CA TYR A 99 26.26 -12.18 25.63
C TYR A 99 25.90 -10.72 25.92
N THR A 100 26.41 -10.16 27.03
CA THR A 100 26.18 -8.76 27.39
C THR A 100 26.72 -7.77 26.35
N GLY A 101 27.85 -8.10 25.71
CA GLY A 101 28.43 -7.32 24.62
C GLY A 101 27.77 -7.56 23.25
N GLN A 102 26.89 -8.56 23.15
CA GLN A 102 26.20 -8.94 21.92
C GLN A 102 24.77 -8.40 21.84
N ILE A 103 24.32 -7.64 22.84
CA ILE A 103 22.95 -7.09 22.87
C ILE A 103 22.79 -6.09 21.72
N PRO A 104 21.90 -6.36 20.74
CA PRO A 104 21.71 -5.44 19.63
C PRO A 104 21.13 -4.11 20.11
N ARG A 105 21.40 -3.05 19.35
CA ARG A 105 20.86 -1.72 19.66
C ARG A 105 19.35 -1.71 19.44
N LEU A 106 18.62 -1.07 20.36
CA LEU A 106 17.18 -0.81 20.16
C LEU A 106 16.95 0.16 19.00
N ILE A 107 15.98 -0.18 18.17
CA ILE A 107 15.59 0.59 17.00
C ILE A 107 14.63 1.75 17.33
N ASP A 108 14.69 2.81 16.53
CA ASP A 108 13.73 3.92 16.57
C ASP A 108 12.35 3.49 16.03
N ASP A 109 11.28 4.03 16.60
CA ASP A 109 9.90 3.72 16.16
C ASP A 109 9.62 4.17 14.72
N ARG A 110 10.36 5.19 14.26
CA ARG A 110 10.26 5.76 12.91
C ARG A 110 11.26 5.17 11.92
N ALA A 111 12.04 4.18 12.33
CA ALA A 111 12.96 3.52 11.40
C ALA A 111 12.20 2.84 10.24
N ASN A 112 12.87 2.73 9.10
CA ASN A 112 12.33 2.01 7.94
C ASN A 112 12.19 0.50 8.23
N SER A 113 11.37 -0.19 7.42
CA SER A 113 11.09 -1.63 7.58
C SER A 113 12.36 -2.49 7.57
N GLY A 114 13.30 -2.20 6.67
CA GLY A 114 14.57 -2.94 6.57
C GLY A 114 15.37 -2.94 7.87
N LYS A 115 15.51 -1.79 8.54
CA LYS A 115 16.20 -1.72 9.84
C LYS A 115 15.45 -2.49 10.92
N TRP A 116 14.12 -2.47 10.91
CA TRP A 116 13.30 -3.26 11.84
C TRP A 116 13.49 -4.76 11.65
N ILE A 117 13.52 -5.23 10.40
CA ILE A 117 13.75 -6.65 10.09
C ILE A 117 15.11 -7.10 10.63
N VAL A 118 16.18 -6.37 10.31
CA VAL A 118 17.53 -6.68 10.80
C VAL A 118 17.59 -6.67 12.32
N ALA A 119 17.02 -5.65 12.96
CA ALA A 119 17.02 -5.57 14.42
C ALA A 119 16.25 -6.74 15.07
N MET A 120 15.11 -7.16 14.52
CA MET A 120 14.37 -8.32 15.03
C MET A 120 15.19 -9.61 14.90
N ASP A 121 15.83 -9.80 13.74
CA ASP A 121 16.64 -10.99 13.45
C ASP A 121 17.87 -11.06 14.35
N ASP A 122 18.52 -9.93 14.63
CA ASP A 122 19.65 -9.88 15.56
C ASP A 122 19.23 -10.26 16.99
N HIS A 123 18.06 -9.81 17.45
CA HIS A 123 17.54 -10.16 18.78
C HIS A 123 17.10 -11.63 18.86
N GLU A 124 16.44 -12.14 17.81
CA GLU A 124 16.07 -13.57 17.71
C GLU A 124 17.32 -14.45 17.68
N HIS A 125 18.34 -14.04 16.92
CA HIS A 125 19.61 -14.76 16.83
C HIS A 125 20.35 -14.77 18.18
N LEU A 126 20.38 -13.64 18.90
CA LEU A 126 20.96 -13.61 20.25
C LEU A 126 20.23 -14.56 21.19
N TRP A 127 18.89 -14.54 21.17
CA TRP A 127 18.09 -15.40 22.04
C TRP A 127 18.32 -16.89 21.73
N THR A 128 18.24 -17.29 20.46
CA THR A 128 18.52 -18.67 20.04
C THR A 128 19.93 -19.12 20.43
N THR A 129 20.93 -18.24 20.33
CA THR A 129 22.31 -18.53 20.71
C THR A 129 22.45 -18.78 22.22
N ILE A 130 21.79 -17.97 23.05
CA ILE A 130 21.78 -18.14 24.51
C ILE A 130 21.17 -19.49 24.91
N GLU A 131 20.08 -19.90 24.27
CA GLU A 131 19.42 -21.19 24.54
C GLU A 131 20.28 -22.38 24.09
N ALA A 132 21.01 -22.23 22.98
CA ALA A 132 21.88 -23.27 22.44
C ALA A 132 23.19 -23.44 23.24
N ALA A 133 23.70 -22.36 23.82
CA ALA A 133 24.96 -22.36 24.58
C ALA A 133 24.80 -21.57 25.90
N PRO A 134 24.04 -22.10 26.87
CA PRO A 134 23.76 -21.39 28.12
C PRO A 134 25.06 -21.18 28.92
N PRO A 135 25.27 -19.99 29.50
CA PRO A 135 26.44 -19.75 30.35
C PRO A 135 26.33 -20.57 31.65
N ALA A 136 27.47 -20.84 32.28
CA ALA A 136 27.51 -21.62 33.52
C ALA A 136 26.58 -21.02 34.61
N GLY A 137 25.76 -21.88 35.22
CA GLY A 137 24.81 -21.49 36.26
C GLY A 137 23.44 -21.01 35.75
N PHE A 138 23.26 -20.86 34.44
CA PHE A 138 21.94 -20.63 33.83
C PHE A 138 21.33 -21.95 33.35
N VAL A 139 20.05 -22.17 33.66
CA VAL A 139 19.29 -23.33 33.19
C VAL A 139 18.19 -22.82 32.24
N PRO A 140 18.20 -23.20 30.95
CA PRO A 140 17.18 -22.80 29.99
C PRO A 140 15.79 -23.39 30.35
N PRO A 141 14.67 -22.76 29.91
CA PRO A 141 14.60 -21.67 28.94
C PRO A 141 14.68 -20.26 29.55
N LEU A 142 15.18 -19.31 28.76
CA LEU A 142 15.06 -17.89 29.05
C LEU A 142 13.61 -17.46 28.81
N LEU A 143 12.93 -17.05 29.89
CA LEU A 143 11.56 -16.56 29.85
C LEU A 143 11.54 -15.06 30.13
N LEU A 144 10.89 -14.29 29.26
CA LEU A 144 10.57 -12.88 29.54
C LEU A 144 9.29 -12.77 30.37
N ASN A 145 9.00 -11.56 30.85
CA ASN A 145 7.78 -11.24 31.59
C ASN A 145 6.51 -11.78 30.91
N GLY A 146 5.72 -12.56 31.65
CA GLY A 146 4.46 -13.13 31.19
C GLY A 146 4.62 -14.45 30.43
N PRO A 147 5.15 -15.49 31.09
CA PRO A 147 5.81 -16.68 30.49
C PRO A 147 6.19 -16.61 29.00
N PHE A 148 6.83 -15.52 28.57
CA PHE A 148 7.03 -15.26 27.15
C PHE A 148 8.34 -15.90 26.68
N ALA A 149 8.21 -17.06 26.04
CA ALA A 149 9.32 -17.86 25.52
C ALA A 149 9.73 -17.45 24.10
N ILE A 150 10.88 -17.98 23.64
CA ILE A 150 11.43 -17.70 22.31
C ILE A 150 10.44 -18.01 21.16
N ALA A 151 9.65 -19.08 21.28
CA ALA A 151 8.67 -19.45 20.26
C ALA A 151 7.61 -18.35 20.05
N ALA A 152 7.19 -17.66 21.13
CA ALA A 152 6.28 -16.53 21.03
C ALA A 152 6.95 -15.30 20.41
N PHE A 153 8.24 -15.06 20.72
CA PHE A 153 9.02 -14.00 20.07
C PHE A 153 9.14 -14.22 18.56
N THR A 154 9.52 -15.43 18.13
CA THR A 154 9.59 -15.82 16.71
C THR A 154 8.24 -15.65 16.01
N ALA A 155 7.13 -16.02 16.66
CA ALA A 155 5.80 -15.81 16.12
C ALA A 155 5.49 -14.32 15.90
N ASP A 156 5.82 -13.46 16.88
CA ASP A 156 5.63 -12.00 16.75
C ASP A 156 6.55 -11.40 15.66
N VAL A 157 7.79 -11.90 15.51
CA VAL A 157 8.72 -11.47 14.45
C VAL A 157 8.16 -11.81 13.08
N LEU A 158 7.67 -13.04 12.89
CA LEU A 158 7.04 -13.46 11.63
C LEU A 158 5.77 -12.66 11.34
N ALA A 159 4.96 -12.37 12.36
CA ALA A 159 3.76 -11.54 12.20
C ALA A 159 4.12 -10.12 11.71
N LEU A 160 5.10 -9.47 12.32
CA LEU A 160 5.52 -8.12 11.92
C LEU A 160 6.21 -8.09 10.54
N LYS A 161 7.01 -9.11 10.20
CA LYS A 161 7.54 -9.31 8.84
C LYS A 161 6.42 -9.47 7.81
N GLY A 162 5.39 -10.22 8.15
CA GLY A 162 4.18 -10.38 7.34
C GLY A 162 3.51 -9.04 7.07
N VAL A 163 3.29 -8.23 8.11
CA VAL A 163 2.69 -6.90 7.97
C VAL A 163 3.52 -5.95 7.08
N PHE A 164 4.86 -5.97 7.19
CA PHE A 164 5.70 -5.18 6.29
C PHE A 164 5.57 -5.62 4.82
N THR A 165 5.52 -6.93 4.58
CA THR A 165 5.36 -7.49 3.22
C THR A 165 4.00 -7.11 2.64
N SER A 166 2.93 -7.29 3.40
CA SER A 166 1.57 -6.93 2.97
C SER A 166 1.42 -5.42 2.72
N LEU A 167 2.08 -4.58 3.53
CA LEU A 167 2.07 -3.13 3.28
C LEU A 167 2.74 -2.79 1.94
N THR A 168 3.92 -3.34 1.65
CA THR A 168 4.62 -3.11 0.38
C THR A 168 3.79 -3.58 -0.81
N GLN A 169 3.14 -4.75 -0.71
CA GLN A 169 2.25 -5.25 -1.74
C GLN A 169 1.04 -4.32 -1.95
N ALA A 170 0.40 -3.89 -0.86
CA ALA A 170 -0.74 -2.98 -0.95
C ALA A 170 -0.39 -1.62 -1.57
N GLU A 171 0.80 -1.08 -1.28
CA GLU A 171 1.28 0.16 -1.90
C GLU A 171 1.51 -0.01 -3.41
N GLN A 172 2.06 -1.15 -3.84
CA GLN A 172 2.20 -1.47 -5.27
C GLN A 172 0.85 -1.64 -5.96
N ASP A 173 -0.12 -2.25 -5.28
CA ASP A 173 -1.47 -2.42 -5.79
C ASP A 173 -2.17 -1.06 -5.93
N GLU A 174 -2.03 -0.16 -4.94
CA GLU A 174 -2.55 1.21 -5.00
C GLU A 174 -1.96 1.98 -6.19
N ASP A 175 -0.64 1.93 -6.39
CA ASP A 175 0.02 2.62 -7.50
C ASP A 175 -0.46 2.09 -8.86
N ARG A 176 -0.63 0.77 -8.99
CA ARG A 176 -1.20 0.14 -10.19
C ARG A 176 -2.63 0.62 -10.47
N GLU A 177 -3.49 0.69 -9.46
CA GLU A 177 -4.87 1.19 -9.63
C GLU A 177 -4.90 2.67 -10.05
N ARG A 178 -3.93 3.48 -9.60
CA ARG A 178 -3.78 4.87 -10.06
C ARG A 178 -3.38 4.92 -11.53
N ASP A 179 -2.45 4.09 -11.96
CA ASP A 179 -1.99 4.02 -13.35
C ASP A 179 -3.11 3.56 -14.29
N GLU A 180 -3.87 2.53 -13.92
CA GLU A 180 -4.99 2.02 -14.71
C GLU A 180 -6.12 3.05 -14.84
N ARG A 181 -6.42 3.79 -13.77
CA ARG A 181 -7.36 4.92 -13.81
C ARG A 181 -6.85 6.04 -14.72
N ASP A 182 -5.58 6.41 -14.61
CA ASP A 182 -4.97 7.47 -15.42
C ASP A 182 -4.92 7.08 -16.91
N GLU A 183 -4.72 5.80 -17.23
CA GLU A 183 -4.79 5.28 -18.60
C GLU A 183 -6.19 5.44 -19.19
N LEU A 184 -7.25 5.16 -18.42
CA LEU A 184 -8.63 5.39 -18.87
C LEU A 184 -8.90 6.86 -19.18
N TYR A 185 -8.40 7.78 -18.34
CA TYR A 185 -8.50 9.22 -18.63
C TYR A 185 -7.78 9.62 -19.92
N LEU A 186 -6.61 9.03 -20.20
CA LEU A 186 -5.89 9.31 -21.44
C LEU A 186 -6.57 8.68 -22.66
N ARG A 187 -7.15 7.49 -22.52
CA ARG A 187 -7.92 6.83 -23.57
C ARG A 187 -9.16 7.64 -23.93
N SER A 188 -9.95 8.06 -22.94
CA SER A 188 -11.12 8.89 -23.16
C SER A 188 -10.71 10.24 -23.79
N ALA A 189 -9.68 10.90 -23.28
CA ALA A 189 -9.20 12.16 -23.86
C ALA A 189 -8.75 12.03 -25.34
N ARG A 190 -8.11 10.91 -25.73
CA ARG A 190 -7.71 10.65 -27.13
C ARG A 190 -8.89 10.44 -28.06
N GLY A 191 -9.95 9.74 -27.60
CA GLY A 191 -11.19 9.63 -28.35
C GLY A 191 -11.78 11.00 -28.71
N TRP A 192 -11.69 11.94 -27.77
CA TRP A 192 -12.25 13.29 -27.90
C TRP A 192 -11.36 14.26 -28.67
N CYS A 193 -10.03 14.13 -28.60
CA CYS A 193 -9.08 15.08 -29.22
C CYS A 193 -8.76 14.80 -30.70
N SER A 194 -9.15 13.65 -31.26
CA SER A 194 -8.89 13.36 -32.69
C SER A 194 -9.56 14.33 -33.67
N THR A 195 -10.44 15.22 -33.17
CA THR A 195 -11.22 16.21 -33.95
C THR A 195 -10.76 17.67 -33.80
N ALA A 196 -9.79 17.99 -32.94
CA ALA A 196 -9.36 19.39 -32.75
C ALA A 196 -7.85 19.55 -32.96
N ALA A 197 -7.46 20.62 -33.67
CA ALA A 197 -6.09 21.08 -33.91
C ALA A 197 -5.16 20.85 -32.70
N PRO A 198 -3.85 20.57 -32.92
CA PRO A 198 -2.95 19.95 -31.94
C PRO A 198 -3.06 20.56 -30.54
N CYS A 199 -3.66 19.77 -29.64
CA CYS A 199 -3.90 20.15 -28.27
C CYS A 199 -2.56 20.26 -27.53
N ARG A 200 -2.11 21.48 -27.20
CA ARG A 200 -0.81 21.79 -26.57
C ARG A 200 -0.57 21.07 -25.22
N VAL A 201 -1.61 20.50 -24.62
CA VAL A 201 -1.58 19.84 -23.31
C VAL A 201 -0.81 18.50 -23.33
N CYS A 202 -0.72 17.81 -24.47
CA CYS A 202 0.03 16.55 -24.56
C CYS A 202 1.57 16.70 -24.59
N SER A 203 2.12 17.91 -24.66
CA SER A 203 3.58 18.12 -24.87
C SER A 203 4.46 18.14 -23.61
N ARG A 204 3.91 18.01 -22.39
CA ARG A 204 4.67 18.28 -21.14
C ARG A 204 5.04 17.09 -20.26
N ARG A 205 4.73 15.83 -20.62
CA ARG A 205 4.99 14.67 -19.72
C ARG A 205 6.23 13.82 -20.04
N THR A 206 7.08 14.21 -21.00
CA THR A 206 8.24 13.41 -21.45
C THR A 206 9.59 13.72 -20.77
N THR A 207 9.64 14.51 -19.70
CA THR A 207 10.91 14.78 -18.99
C THR A 207 10.77 14.64 -17.49
N ARG A 208 10.79 13.41 -16.99
CA ARG A 208 11.30 13.06 -15.64
C ARG A 208 11.86 11.64 -15.70
N SER A 209 13.16 11.58 -15.95
CA SER A 209 14.08 10.47 -15.74
C SER A 209 15.08 10.89 -14.68
#